data_AF-A0A8H4PWR9-F1
#
_entry.id   AF-A0A8H4PWR9-F1
#
_cell.length_a   1.000
_cell.length_b   1.000
_cell.length_c   1.000
_cell.angle_alpha   90.00
_cell.angle_beta   90.00
_cell.angle_gamma   90.00
#
_symmetry.space_group_name_H-M   'P 1'
#
loop_
_entity.id
_entity.type
_entity.pdbx_description
1 polymer ?
#
loop_
_entity_poly.entity_id
_entity_poly.type
_entity_poly.pdbx_seq_one_letter_code
_entity_poly.pdbx_strand_id
1 'polypeptide(L)'
;MEALLSLAFDNLSSFDGPKVRKGMRQVEGLLAQICLSDPSAEGTRRGSADSTGSRGGGGDGDGRQGPTPPSSPPPKDLARLSQDPAFREFFKLQEGFEWNVALRLIGTLDRLMAKGSDGQNDILILSALDLIQGLLLLHPASKSLFAREQNMNLLLDLLEPFNCPAIQSATLLTLVVALLDAPVNTRTFESLDGLLTVTSLFKSRSTTREVKLKLVEFLYCYLMPETPSIPRAGQRDSVPAMLQRSPSKLVGAFAADTNTARRKKASGGGPAVTLTTDEKQELLSRHLSSVEDLVKDLRNCAPFGGAVC
;
A
#
# COMPACT_ATOMS: atom_id res chain seq x y z
N MET A 1 -3.52 -9.22 20.80
CA MET A 1 -3.81 -8.61 19.49
C MET A 1 -5.06 -9.21 18.87
N GLU A 2 -5.19 -10.53 18.84
CA GLU A 2 -6.38 -11.26 18.35
C GLU A 2 -7.71 -10.72 18.89
N ALA A 3 -7.84 -10.49 20.20
CA ALA A 3 -9.08 -9.93 20.78
C ALA A 3 -9.45 -8.54 20.21
N LEU A 4 -8.45 -7.69 19.90
CA LEU A 4 -8.68 -6.39 19.27
C LEU A 4 -9.14 -6.55 17.83
N LEU A 5 -8.52 -7.48 17.09
CA LEU A 5 -8.93 -7.82 15.73
C LEU A 5 -10.32 -8.42 15.69
N SER A 6 -10.66 -9.31 16.64
CA SER A 6 -11.98 -9.94 16.75
C SER A 6 -13.07 -8.87 16.89
N LEU A 7 -12.88 -7.94 17.83
CA LEU A 7 -13.82 -6.85 18.05
C LEU A 7 -13.93 -5.93 16.82
N ALA A 8 -12.82 -5.68 16.12
CA ALA A 8 -12.83 -4.91 14.88
C ALA A 8 -13.61 -5.65 13.78
N PHE A 9 -13.42 -6.96 13.66
CA PHE A 9 -14.05 -7.78 12.63
C PHE A 9 -15.56 -7.93 12.83
N ASP A 10 -16.02 -8.06 14.07
CA ASP A 10 -17.44 -8.05 14.40
C ASP A 10 -18.10 -6.75 13.90
N ASN A 11 -17.44 -5.61 14.15
CA ASN A 11 -17.90 -4.31 13.69
C ASN A 11 -17.83 -4.17 12.15
N LEU A 12 -16.76 -4.63 11.50
CA LEU A 12 -16.61 -4.61 10.05
C LEU A 12 -17.64 -5.50 9.33
N SER A 13 -18.01 -6.64 9.93
CA SER A 13 -19.04 -7.54 9.39
C SER A 13 -20.47 -7.00 9.50
N SER A 14 -20.67 -5.89 10.23
CA SER A 14 -21.98 -5.30 10.40
C SER A 14 -22.50 -4.65 9.11
N PHE A 15 -23.83 -4.61 8.96
CA PHE A 15 -24.48 -3.78 7.95
C PHE A 15 -24.73 -2.35 8.44
N ASP A 16 -24.49 -2.05 9.72
CA ASP A 16 -24.70 -0.72 10.28
C ASP A 16 -23.48 0.19 10.01
N GLY A 17 -23.66 1.28 9.27
CA GLY A 17 -22.56 2.17 8.85
C GLY A 17 -21.71 2.69 10.02
N PRO A 18 -22.31 3.21 11.11
CA PRO A 18 -21.62 3.52 12.36
C PRO A 18 -20.75 2.39 12.92
N LYS A 19 -21.22 1.13 12.90
CA LYS A 19 -20.42 -0.02 13.35
C LYS A 19 -19.26 -0.29 12.39
N VAL A 20 -19.49 -0.26 11.09
CA VAL A 20 -18.42 -0.41 10.09
C VAL A 20 -17.33 0.65 10.29
N ARG A 21 -17.74 1.92 10.45
CA ARG A 21 -16.83 3.04 10.77
C ARG A 21 -16.02 2.78 12.03
N LYS A 22 -16.66 2.27 13.09
CA LYS A 22 -16.00 1.91 14.34
C LYS A 22 -14.96 0.80 14.12
N GLY A 23 -15.30 -0.23 13.35
CA GLY A 23 -14.39 -1.30 12.98
C GLY A 23 -13.16 -0.80 12.23
N MET A 24 -13.36 0.07 11.24
CA MET A 24 -12.26 0.72 10.49
C MET A 24 -11.34 1.52 11.41
N ARG A 25 -11.90 2.34 12.31
CA ARG A 25 -11.10 3.10 13.29
C ARG A 25 -10.34 2.21 14.28
N GLN A 26 -10.88 1.05 14.64
CA GLN A 26 -10.18 0.09 15.50
C GLN A 26 -8.97 -0.51 14.77
N VAL A 27 -9.13 -0.86 13.49
CA VAL A 27 -8.02 -1.31 12.64
C VAL A 27 -6.97 -0.20 12.50
N GLU A 28 -7.39 1.00 12.11
CA GLU A 28 -6.53 2.17 11.94
C GLU A 28 -5.74 2.47 13.22
N GLY A 29 -6.40 2.49 14.38
CA GLY A 29 -5.77 2.73 15.67
C GLY A 29 -4.74 1.66 16.04
N LEU A 30 -5.03 0.38 15.74
CA LEU A 30 -4.06 -0.70 15.93
C LEU A 30 -2.83 -0.52 15.03
N LEU A 31 -3.03 -0.22 13.74
CA LEU A 31 -1.94 0.02 12.79
C LEU A 31 -1.10 1.24 13.17
N ALA A 32 -1.76 2.33 13.59
CA ALA A 32 -1.07 3.54 14.04
C ALA A 32 -0.18 3.25 15.26
N GLN A 33 -0.65 2.47 16.23
CA GLN A 33 0.15 2.07 17.39
C GLN A 33 1.37 1.24 16.98
N ILE A 34 1.19 0.29 16.06
CA ILE A 34 2.29 -0.54 15.56
C ILE A 34 3.34 0.33 14.83
N CYS A 35 2.89 1.21 13.94
CA CYS A 35 3.77 2.00 13.07
C CYS A 35 4.42 3.20 13.76
N LEU A 36 3.75 3.86 14.71
CA LEU A 36 4.16 5.18 15.22
C LEU A 36 4.54 5.21 16.71
N SER A 37 4.15 4.22 17.53
CA SER A 37 4.45 4.27 18.97
C SER A 37 5.90 3.92 19.28
N ASP A 38 6.73 4.90 19.62
CA ASP A 38 8.10 4.65 20.09
C ASP A 38 8.09 4.25 21.58
N PRO A 39 8.47 3.00 21.95
CA PRO A 39 8.51 2.58 23.35
C PRO A 39 9.49 3.40 24.20
N SER A 40 10.46 4.09 23.59
CA SER A 40 11.39 4.97 24.31
C SER A 40 10.75 6.29 24.77
N ALA A 41 9.68 6.75 24.11
CA ALA A 41 9.02 8.02 24.44
C ALA A 41 8.05 7.92 25.63
N GLU A 42 7.53 6.72 25.94
CA GLU A 42 6.67 6.49 27.10
C GLU A 42 7.44 6.48 28.43
N GLY A 43 8.72 6.07 28.41
CA GLY A 43 9.58 6.06 29.61
C GLY A 43 9.88 7.46 30.16
N THR A 44 9.96 8.48 29.29
CA THR A 44 10.30 9.84 29.69
C THR A 44 9.11 10.61 30.29
N ARG A 45 7.87 10.17 30.02
CA ARG A 45 6.66 10.86 30.51
C ARG A 45 6.24 10.45 31.93
N ARG A 46 6.76 9.34 32.46
CA ARG A 46 6.44 8.85 33.81
C ARG A 46 7.42 9.29 34.90
N GLY A 47 8.46 10.07 34.57
CA GLY A 47 9.52 10.47 35.50
C GLY A 47 9.40 11.83 36.18
N SER A 48 8.33 12.61 35.97
CA SER A 48 8.22 13.98 36.49
C SER A 48 7.01 14.20 37.41
N ALA A 49 6.79 13.27 38.34
CA ALA A 49 5.80 13.41 39.40
C ALA A 49 6.44 13.16 40.76
N ASP A 50 7.46 13.95 41.13
CA ASP A 50 7.79 14.14 42.55
C ASP A 50 8.63 15.41 42.79
N SER A 51 8.02 16.47 43.34
CA SER A 51 8.65 17.43 44.26
C SER A 51 7.62 18.45 44.79
N THR A 52 7.04 18.10 45.93
CA THR A 52 6.63 18.95 47.08
C THR A 52 6.88 20.48 47.05
N GLY A 53 5.76 21.22 47.15
CA GLY A 53 5.46 22.35 48.07
C GLY A 53 6.38 23.57 48.25
N SER A 54 5.86 24.79 48.00
CA SER A 54 5.84 25.92 48.96
C SER A 54 5.03 27.13 48.45
N ARG A 55 4.58 27.95 49.39
CA ARG A 55 3.65 29.10 49.31
C ARG A 55 4.27 30.38 48.69
N GLY A 56 3.40 31.22 48.11
CA GLY A 56 3.45 32.68 48.32
C GLY A 56 3.58 33.59 47.09
N GLY A 57 2.55 34.43 46.86
CA GLY A 57 2.70 35.88 46.61
C GLY A 57 2.94 36.40 45.18
N GLY A 58 1.89 37.00 44.60
CA GLY A 58 1.85 38.31 43.92
C GLY A 58 2.84 38.68 42.80
N GLY A 59 2.29 39.13 41.66
CA GLY A 59 3.02 39.97 40.70
C GLY A 59 2.49 39.90 39.27
N ASP A 60 1.91 41.01 38.81
CA ASP A 60 1.57 41.31 37.42
C ASP A 60 2.79 41.23 36.49
N GLY A 61 2.58 40.82 35.22
CA GLY A 61 3.58 41.00 34.16
C GLY A 61 3.54 40.01 33.01
N ASP A 62 2.90 40.43 31.92
CA ASP A 62 3.34 40.34 30.51
C ASP A 62 3.58 38.98 29.79
N GLY A 63 3.09 38.95 28.54
CA GLY A 63 3.47 38.12 27.39
C GLY A 63 3.76 36.62 27.59
N ARG A 64 2.77 35.74 27.35
CA ARG A 64 3.05 34.33 27.02
C ARG A 64 2.18 33.78 25.90
N GLN A 65 2.87 33.40 24.82
CA GLN A 65 2.39 32.55 23.73
C GLN A 65 1.72 31.30 24.32
N GLY A 66 0.52 31.00 23.82
CA GLY A 66 -0.22 29.80 24.19
C GLY A 66 0.54 28.52 23.82
N PRO A 67 0.26 27.40 24.51
CA PRO A 67 0.99 26.15 24.32
C PRO A 67 0.79 25.63 22.90
N THR A 68 1.90 25.47 22.17
CA THR A 68 1.95 24.70 20.93
C THR A 68 1.45 23.28 21.18
N PRO A 69 0.59 22.71 20.30
CA PRO A 69 0.11 21.34 20.46
C PRO A 69 1.29 20.34 20.44
N PRO A 70 1.19 19.20 21.14
CA PRO A 70 2.28 18.24 21.22
C PRO A 70 2.60 17.72 19.82
N SER A 71 3.84 17.92 19.38
CA SER A 71 4.38 17.30 18.18
C SER A 71 4.23 15.78 18.30
N SER A 72 3.66 15.18 17.25
CA SER A 72 3.57 13.73 17.11
C SER A 72 4.96 13.11 17.25
N PRO A 73 5.08 11.91 17.86
CA PRO A 73 6.37 11.22 17.91
C PRO A 73 6.91 11.00 16.49
N PRO A 74 8.24 11.10 16.28
CA PRO A 74 8.83 10.89 14.98
C PRO A 74 8.49 9.47 14.48
N PRO A 75 8.10 9.30 13.21
CA PRO A 75 7.75 7.99 12.66
C PRO A 75 8.94 7.04 12.78
N LYS A 76 8.65 5.78 13.12
CA LYS A 76 9.69 4.74 13.20
C LYS A 76 10.33 4.55 11.83
N ASP A 77 11.65 4.42 11.81
CA ASP A 77 12.36 3.91 10.63
C ASP A 77 11.87 2.49 10.29
N LEU A 78 11.66 2.19 9.00
CA LEU A 78 11.13 0.90 8.52
C LEU A 78 12.00 -0.28 9.01
N ALA A 79 13.31 -0.07 9.12
CA ALA A 79 14.23 -1.08 9.66
C ALA A 79 13.90 -1.43 11.12
N ARG A 80 13.48 -0.45 11.93
CA ARG A 80 13.09 -0.65 13.33
C ARG A 80 11.74 -1.35 13.45
N LEU A 81 10.81 -1.07 12.53
CA LEU A 81 9.49 -1.70 12.51
C LEU A 81 9.60 -3.23 12.42
N SER A 82 10.50 -3.75 11.58
CA SER A 82 10.72 -5.19 11.42
C SER A 82 11.22 -5.91 12.69
N GLN A 83 11.74 -5.16 13.67
CA GLN A 83 12.24 -5.67 14.94
C GLN A 83 11.21 -5.53 16.07
N ASP A 84 10.14 -4.76 15.85
CA ASP A 84 9.08 -4.54 16.83
C ASP A 84 8.30 -5.86 17.08
N PRO A 85 8.23 -6.35 18.34
CA PRO A 85 7.48 -7.56 18.67
C PRO A 85 5.99 -7.46 18.30
N ALA A 86 5.37 -6.28 18.46
CA ALA A 86 3.97 -6.08 18.11
C ALA A 86 3.77 -6.17 16.59
N PHE A 87 4.68 -5.60 15.80
CA PHE A 87 4.64 -5.72 14.34
C PHE A 87 4.81 -7.17 13.89
N ARG A 88 5.76 -7.92 14.47
CA ARG A 88 5.98 -9.33 14.12
C ARG A 88 4.77 -10.21 14.42
N GLU A 89 4.13 -9.99 15.57
CA GLU A 89 2.91 -10.71 15.92
C GLU A 89 1.77 -10.34 14.97
N PHE A 90 1.60 -9.05 14.66
CA PHE A 90 0.63 -8.59 13.67
C PHE A 90 0.86 -9.26 12.31
N PHE A 91 2.10 -9.22 11.82
CA PHE A 91 2.51 -9.80 10.55
C PHE A 91 2.19 -11.29 10.50
N LYS A 92 2.55 -12.05 11.56
CA LYS A 92 2.23 -13.48 11.66
C LYS A 92 0.71 -13.74 11.62
N LEU A 93 -0.10 -12.91 12.27
CA LEU A 93 -1.55 -13.03 12.21
C LEU A 93 -2.10 -12.78 10.79
N GLN A 94 -1.43 -11.96 9.98
CA GLN A 94 -1.85 -11.67 8.60
C GLN A 94 -1.62 -12.83 7.62
N GLU A 95 -0.72 -13.77 7.93
CA GLU A 95 -0.46 -14.97 7.12
C GLU A 95 -1.65 -15.95 7.13
N GLY A 96 -2.42 -15.96 8.22
CA GLY A 96 -3.60 -16.82 8.37
C GLY A 96 -4.87 -16.17 7.81
N PHE A 97 -5.80 -16.98 7.29
CA PHE A 97 -7.09 -16.46 6.79
C PHE A 97 -7.99 -15.88 7.91
N GLU A 98 -7.86 -16.39 9.15
CA GLU A 98 -8.71 -16.01 10.28
C GLU A 98 -8.54 -14.54 10.65
N TRP A 99 -7.29 -14.08 10.68
CA TRP A 99 -6.86 -12.78 11.20
C TRP A 99 -6.33 -11.81 10.12
N ASN A 100 -6.37 -12.20 8.84
CA ASN A 100 -6.00 -11.32 7.74
C ASN A 100 -7.00 -10.16 7.59
N VAL A 101 -6.55 -8.96 7.96
CA VAL A 101 -7.35 -7.74 7.96
C VAL A 101 -7.69 -7.30 6.54
N ALA A 102 -6.77 -7.45 5.58
CA ALA A 102 -7.01 -7.08 4.19
C ALA A 102 -8.16 -7.90 3.60
N LEU A 103 -8.21 -9.21 3.88
CA LEU A 103 -9.32 -10.09 3.48
C LEU A 103 -10.65 -9.62 4.08
N ARG A 104 -10.67 -9.22 5.36
CA ARG A 104 -11.89 -8.70 6.02
C ARG A 104 -12.34 -7.37 5.43
N LEU A 105 -11.40 -6.49 5.09
CA LEU A 105 -11.71 -5.21 4.46
C LEU A 105 -12.21 -5.38 3.03
N ILE A 106 -11.66 -6.31 2.24
CA ILE A 106 -12.19 -6.65 0.91
C ILE A 106 -13.66 -7.11 1.02
N GLY A 107 -13.97 -8.01 1.95
CA GLY A 107 -15.36 -8.42 2.18
C GLY A 107 -16.25 -7.28 2.67
N THR A 108 -15.69 -6.30 3.39
CA THR A 108 -16.41 -5.09 3.81
C THR A 108 -16.69 -4.18 2.63
N LEU A 109 -15.71 -3.99 1.75
CA LEU A 109 -15.81 -3.19 0.54
C LEU A 109 -16.92 -3.73 -0.38
N ASP A 110 -16.95 -5.04 -0.62
CA ASP A 110 -18.00 -5.72 -1.40
C ASP A 110 -19.41 -5.41 -0.86
N ARG A 111 -19.61 -5.50 0.45
CA ARG A 111 -20.90 -5.14 1.10
C ARG A 111 -21.24 -3.66 0.98
N LEU A 112 -20.25 -2.77 1.08
CA LEU A 112 -20.46 -1.32 0.94
C LEU A 112 -20.89 -1.00 -0.49
N MET A 113 -20.24 -1.59 -1.50
CA MET A 113 -20.59 -1.39 -2.91
C MET A 113 -22.02 -1.86 -3.23
N ALA A 114 -22.47 -2.96 -2.62
CA ALA A 114 -23.83 -3.46 -2.79
C ALA A 114 -24.94 -2.53 -2.26
N LYS A 115 -24.62 -1.58 -1.36
CA LYS A 115 -25.59 -0.67 -0.75
C LYS A 115 -25.93 0.57 -1.60
N GLY A 116 -25.19 0.81 -2.69
CA GLY A 116 -25.31 2.03 -3.50
C GLY A 116 -24.64 3.25 -2.87
N SER A 117 -24.60 4.37 -3.59
CA SER A 117 -23.94 5.60 -3.12
C SER A 117 -24.90 6.43 -2.27
N ASP A 118 -24.66 6.44 -0.96
CA ASP A 118 -24.99 7.58 -0.10
C ASP A 118 -23.66 8.20 0.34
N GLY A 119 -23.58 9.52 0.55
CA GLY A 119 -22.30 10.17 0.84
C GLY A 119 -21.59 9.64 2.10
N GLN A 120 -22.33 8.98 3.00
CA GLN A 120 -21.76 8.31 4.17
C GLN A 120 -21.06 6.99 3.78
N ASN A 121 -21.63 6.24 2.84
CA ASN A 121 -21.07 5.02 2.28
C ASN A 121 -19.79 5.31 1.49
N ASP A 122 -19.78 6.40 0.71
CA ASP A 122 -18.57 6.85 -0.01
C ASP A 122 -17.38 7.07 0.94
N ILE A 123 -17.61 7.69 2.11
CA ILE A 123 -16.58 7.89 3.14
C ILE A 123 -16.06 6.55 3.69
N LEU A 124 -16.94 5.55 3.83
CA LEU A 124 -16.55 4.20 4.29
C LEU A 124 -15.74 3.47 3.21
N ILE A 125 -16.12 3.60 1.94
CA ILE A 125 -15.35 3.04 0.81
C ILE A 125 -13.95 3.65 0.78
N LEU A 126 -13.83 4.98 0.87
CA LEU A 126 -12.54 5.67 0.93
C LEU A 126 -11.68 5.19 2.10
N SER A 127 -12.27 5.04 3.29
CA SER A 127 -11.58 4.53 4.48
C SER A 127 -11.13 3.07 4.32
N ALA A 128 -11.94 2.23 3.66
CA ALA A 128 -11.57 0.85 3.37
C ALA A 128 -10.38 0.77 2.41
N LEU A 129 -10.40 1.55 1.32
CA LEU A 129 -9.34 1.60 0.31
C LEU A 129 -8.01 2.07 0.92
N ASP A 130 -8.03 3.10 1.75
CA ASP A 130 -6.83 3.61 2.44
C ASP A 130 -6.22 2.56 3.39
N LEU A 131 -7.06 1.89 4.18
CA LEU A 131 -6.61 0.80 5.05
C LEU A 131 -6.07 -0.40 4.26
N ILE A 132 -6.71 -0.78 3.15
CA ILE A 132 -6.22 -1.84 2.27
C ILE A 132 -4.84 -1.46 1.73
N GLN A 133 -4.64 -0.24 1.25
CA GLN A 133 -3.33 0.23 0.77
C GLN A 133 -2.26 0.07 1.86
N GLY A 134 -2.50 0.62 3.06
CA GLY A 134 -1.55 0.52 4.17
C GLY A 134 -1.23 -0.93 4.54
N LEU A 135 -2.23 -1.80 4.57
CA LEU A 135 -2.04 -3.23 4.88
C LEU A 135 -1.25 -3.97 3.80
N LEU A 136 -1.46 -3.69 2.53
CA LEU A 136 -0.70 -4.28 1.44
C LEU A 136 0.78 -3.85 1.45
N LEU A 137 1.07 -2.66 1.99
CA LEU A 137 2.44 -2.19 2.19
C LEU A 137 3.08 -2.81 3.44
N LEU A 138 2.34 -2.98 4.53
CA LEU A 138 2.84 -3.59 5.77
C LEU A 138 2.99 -5.12 5.66
N HIS A 139 2.13 -5.77 4.88
CA HIS A 139 2.11 -7.21 4.66
C HIS A 139 2.00 -7.53 3.17
N PRO A 140 3.13 -7.50 2.42
CA PRO A 140 3.14 -7.72 0.97
C PRO A 140 2.52 -9.04 0.51
N ALA A 141 2.55 -10.10 1.33
CA ALA A 141 1.91 -11.37 1.01
C ALA A 141 0.38 -11.25 0.83
N SER A 142 -0.27 -10.27 1.48
CA SER A 142 -1.71 -9.97 1.28
C SER A 142 -2.03 -9.50 -0.13
N LYS A 143 -1.05 -9.07 -0.93
CA LYS A 143 -1.29 -8.73 -2.35
C LYS A 143 -1.82 -9.94 -3.12
N SER A 144 -1.47 -11.17 -2.73
CA SER A 144 -1.97 -12.40 -3.37
C SER A 144 -3.51 -12.52 -3.37
N LEU A 145 -4.20 -11.80 -2.49
CA LEU A 145 -5.66 -11.73 -2.49
C LEU A 145 -6.21 -11.19 -3.81
N PHE A 146 -5.49 -10.30 -4.49
CA PHE A 146 -5.89 -9.69 -5.76
C PHE A 146 -5.52 -10.53 -7.00
N ALA A 147 -4.85 -11.68 -6.82
CA ALA A 147 -4.70 -12.66 -7.90
C ALA A 147 -6.04 -13.33 -8.26
N ARG A 148 -7.02 -13.27 -7.34
CA ARG A 148 -8.38 -13.76 -7.54
C ARG A 148 -9.18 -12.73 -8.32
N GLU A 149 -9.78 -13.17 -9.43
CA GLU A 149 -10.57 -12.29 -10.31
C GLU A 149 -11.68 -11.54 -9.57
N GLN A 150 -12.41 -12.21 -8.67
CA GLN A 150 -13.47 -11.58 -7.87
C GLN A 150 -12.96 -10.36 -7.08
N ASN A 151 -11.79 -10.46 -6.47
CA ASN A 151 -11.25 -9.36 -5.66
C ASN A 151 -10.69 -8.24 -6.54
N MET A 152 -10.14 -8.57 -7.71
CA MET A 152 -9.67 -7.57 -8.67
C MET A 152 -10.84 -6.81 -9.30
N ASN A 153 -11.92 -7.51 -9.66
CA ASN A 153 -13.14 -6.90 -10.19
C ASN A 153 -13.73 -5.87 -9.23
N LEU A 154 -13.69 -6.09 -7.91
CA LEU A 154 -14.13 -5.07 -6.95
C LEU A 154 -13.40 -3.74 -7.13
N LEU A 155 -12.09 -3.75 -7.44
CA LEU A 155 -11.34 -2.52 -7.73
C LEU A 155 -11.73 -1.96 -9.10
N LEU A 156 -11.93 -2.79 -10.12
CA LEU A 156 -12.34 -2.33 -11.45
C LEU A 156 -13.73 -1.68 -11.44
N ASP A 157 -14.68 -2.28 -10.72
CA ASP A 157 -16.04 -1.77 -10.54
C ASP A 157 -16.06 -0.40 -9.84
N LEU A 158 -15.11 -0.14 -8.94
CA LEU A 158 -14.96 1.18 -8.29
C LEU A 158 -14.39 2.26 -9.23
N LEU A 159 -13.84 1.89 -10.39
CA LEU A 159 -13.41 2.84 -11.42
C LEU A 159 -14.55 3.28 -12.35
N GLU A 160 -15.71 2.64 -12.27
CA GLU A 160 -16.84 2.97 -13.15
C GLU A 160 -17.25 4.46 -13.05
N PRO A 161 -17.72 5.09 -14.14
CA PRO A 161 -17.98 6.53 -14.19
C PRO A 161 -19.05 7.06 -13.23
N PHE A 162 -19.88 6.18 -12.67
CA PHE A 162 -20.91 6.58 -11.69
C PHE A 162 -20.34 6.85 -10.30
N ASN A 163 -19.14 6.32 -9.99
CA ASN A 163 -18.48 6.57 -8.71
C ASN A 163 -17.88 7.97 -8.70
N CYS A 164 -17.84 8.57 -7.50
CA CYS A 164 -17.30 9.92 -7.38
C CYS A 164 -15.78 9.96 -7.64
N PRO A 165 -15.22 11.10 -8.09
CA PRO A 165 -13.80 11.22 -8.44
C PRO A 165 -12.83 10.84 -7.32
N ALA A 166 -13.23 11.03 -6.06
CA ALA A 166 -12.42 10.66 -4.90
C ALA A 166 -12.26 9.14 -4.79
N ILE A 167 -13.35 8.38 -4.97
CA ILE A 167 -13.32 6.91 -4.97
C ILE A 167 -12.44 6.42 -6.12
N GLN A 168 -12.65 6.93 -7.35
CA GLN A 168 -11.83 6.55 -8.50
C GLN A 168 -10.34 6.79 -8.25
N SER A 169 -9.98 7.94 -7.67
CA SER A 169 -8.59 8.28 -7.35
C SER A 169 -7.98 7.35 -6.28
N ALA A 170 -8.73 7.06 -5.21
CA ALA A 170 -8.30 6.14 -4.15
C ALA A 170 -8.17 4.69 -4.68
N THR A 171 -9.07 4.27 -5.56
CA THR A 171 -9.03 2.96 -6.20
C THR A 171 -7.82 2.82 -7.11
N LEU A 172 -7.47 3.83 -7.91
CA LEU A 172 -6.27 3.82 -8.74
C LEU A 172 -5.00 3.67 -7.90
N LEU A 173 -4.92 4.37 -6.76
CA LEU A 173 -3.79 4.21 -5.84
C LEU A 173 -3.75 2.80 -5.21
N THR A 174 -4.90 2.25 -4.86
CA THR A 174 -5.04 0.87 -4.36
C THR A 174 -4.57 -0.15 -5.40
N LEU A 175 -4.95 0.05 -6.67
CA LEU A 175 -4.47 -0.76 -7.79
C LEU A 175 -2.96 -0.68 -7.93
N VAL A 176 -2.35 0.52 -7.90
CA VAL A 176 -0.88 0.65 -7.95
C VAL A 176 -0.23 -0.23 -6.87
N VAL A 177 -0.68 -0.13 -5.62
CA VAL A 177 -0.11 -0.90 -4.51
C VAL A 177 -0.33 -2.41 -4.69
N ALA A 178 -1.51 -2.81 -5.15
CA ALA A 178 -1.86 -4.21 -5.38
C ALA A 178 -1.08 -4.85 -6.53
N LEU A 179 -0.71 -4.08 -7.56
CA LEU A 179 0.02 -4.56 -8.73
C LEU A 179 1.55 -4.47 -8.58
N LEU A 180 2.04 -3.52 -7.77
CA LEU A 180 3.48 -3.30 -7.57
C LEU A 180 4.17 -4.56 -7.03
N ASP A 181 5.23 -4.99 -7.71
CA ASP A 181 5.98 -6.23 -7.43
C ASP A 181 5.11 -7.51 -7.40
N ALA A 182 3.92 -7.47 -8.01
CA ALA A 182 2.96 -8.55 -8.03
C ALA A 182 2.50 -8.85 -9.48
N PRO A 183 3.38 -9.40 -10.34
CA PRO A 183 3.09 -9.62 -11.76
C PRO A 183 1.87 -10.51 -11.98
N VAL A 184 1.61 -11.47 -11.09
CA VAL A 184 0.40 -12.31 -11.12
C VAL A 184 -0.87 -11.44 -11.03
N ASN A 185 -0.89 -10.45 -10.15
CA ASN A 185 -2.03 -9.54 -10.03
C ASN A 185 -2.16 -8.67 -11.29
N THR A 186 -1.04 -8.26 -11.88
CA THR A 186 -1.04 -7.52 -13.15
C THR A 186 -1.65 -8.37 -14.27
N ARG A 187 -1.33 -9.67 -14.33
CA ARG A 187 -1.96 -10.60 -15.28
C ARG A 187 -3.46 -10.70 -15.05
N THR A 188 -3.91 -10.84 -13.79
CA THR A 188 -5.34 -10.88 -13.44
C THR A 188 -6.06 -9.58 -13.82
N PHE A 189 -5.44 -8.42 -13.58
CA PHE A 189 -5.96 -7.12 -13.97
C PHE A 189 -6.14 -7.01 -15.49
N GLU A 190 -5.14 -7.44 -16.25
CA GLU A 190 -5.21 -7.41 -17.72
C GLU A 190 -6.23 -8.39 -18.29
N SER A 191 -6.34 -9.60 -17.72
CA SER A 191 -7.33 -10.59 -18.17
C SER A 191 -8.77 -10.18 -17.92
N LEU A 192 -8.98 -9.22 -17.01
CA LEU A 192 -10.28 -8.62 -16.69
C LEU A 192 -10.50 -7.28 -17.41
N ASP A 193 -9.83 -7.07 -18.55
CA ASP A 193 -9.94 -5.85 -19.35
C ASP A 193 -9.58 -4.56 -18.57
N GLY A 194 -8.77 -4.66 -17.51
CA GLY A 194 -8.43 -3.53 -16.67
C GLY A 194 -7.77 -2.37 -17.44
N LEU A 195 -6.98 -2.67 -18.47
CA LEU A 195 -6.41 -1.65 -19.37
C LEU A 195 -7.49 -0.92 -20.18
N LEU A 196 -8.51 -1.64 -20.65
CA LEU A 196 -9.64 -1.02 -21.34
C LEU A 196 -10.42 -0.12 -20.38
N THR A 197 -10.67 -0.57 -19.15
CA THR A 197 -11.35 0.23 -18.11
C THR A 197 -10.61 1.53 -17.82
N VAL A 198 -9.31 1.44 -17.51
CA VAL A 198 -8.45 2.60 -17.20
C VAL A 198 -8.37 3.57 -18.39
N THR A 199 -8.12 3.07 -19.60
CA THR A 199 -8.00 3.94 -20.78
C THR A 199 -9.34 4.54 -21.20
N SER A 200 -10.45 3.83 -21.02
CA SER A 200 -11.79 4.36 -21.28
C SER A 200 -12.15 5.48 -20.32
N LEU A 201 -11.84 5.31 -19.02
CA LEU A 201 -11.99 6.36 -18.03
C LEU A 201 -11.08 7.56 -18.36
N PHE A 202 -9.85 7.34 -18.82
CA PHE A 202 -8.94 8.42 -19.24
C PHE A 202 -9.45 9.21 -20.45
N LYS A 203 -9.95 8.51 -21.47
CA LYS A 203 -10.49 9.10 -22.70
C LYS A 203 -11.80 9.83 -22.49
N SER A 204 -12.57 9.48 -21.46
CA SER A 204 -13.85 10.12 -21.19
C SER A 204 -13.69 11.63 -20.95
N ARG A 205 -14.63 12.40 -21.52
CA ARG A 205 -14.71 13.85 -21.35
C ARG A 205 -15.28 14.24 -19.98
N SER A 206 -16.03 13.35 -19.33
CA SER A 206 -16.61 13.59 -17.99
C SER A 206 -15.59 13.40 -16.86
N THR A 207 -14.47 12.74 -17.13
CA THR A 207 -13.43 12.48 -16.12
C THR A 207 -12.73 13.77 -15.72
N THR A 208 -12.65 14.00 -14.41
CA THR A 208 -12.04 15.20 -13.86
C THR A 208 -10.53 15.24 -14.11
N ARG A 209 -9.94 16.44 -14.10
CA ARG A 209 -8.49 16.61 -14.27
C ARG A 209 -7.67 15.85 -13.23
N GLU A 210 -8.15 15.80 -12.00
CA GLU A 210 -7.51 15.08 -10.90
C GLU A 210 -7.44 13.58 -11.18
N VAL A 211 -8.56 12.96 -11.56
CA VAL A 211 -8.59 11.53 -11.90
C VAL A 211 -7.72 11.25 -13.13
N LYS A 212 -7.72 12.14 -14.14
CA LYS A 212 -6.83 12.01 -15.31
C LYS A 212 -5.35 12.01 -14.92
N LEU A 213 -4.94 12.84 -13.96
CA LEU A 213 -3.57 12.82 -13.44
C LEU A 213 -3.25 11.47 -12.79
N LYS A 214 -4.16 10.93 -11.96
CA LYS A 214 -3.99 9.61 -11.34
C LYS A 214 -3.97 8.46 -12.33
N LEU A 215 -4.73 8.54 -13.40
CA LEU A 215 -4.70 7.57 -14.49
C LEU A 215 -3.35 7.59 -15.22
N VAL A 216 -2.79 8.77 -15.47
CA VAL A 216 -1.45 8.90 -16.05
C VAL A 216 -0.37 8.33 -15.13
N GLU A 217 -0.41 8.64 -13.83
CA GLU A 217 0.47 8.04 -12.82
C GLU A 217 0.36 6.51 -12.82
N PHE A 218 -0.86 5.97 -12.84
CA PHE A 218 -1.10 4.54 -12.93
C PHE A 218 -0.50 3.92 -14.21
N LEU A 219 -0.69 4.56 -15.37
CA LEU A 219 -0.15 4.06 -16.64
C LEU A 219 1.39 4.07 -16.65
N TYR A 220 2.02 5.09 -16.05
CA TYR A 220 3.47 5.11 -15.85
C TYR A 220 3.91 3.94 -14.97
N CYS A 221 3.25 3.71 -13.82
CA CYS A 221 3.54 2.56 -12.95
C CYS A 221 3.34 1.22 -13.67
N TYR A 222 2.29 1.08 -14.48
CA TYR A 222 2.02 -0.13 -15.26
C TYR A 222 3.15 -0.42 -16.26
N LEU A 223 3.69 0.60 -16.92
CA LEU A 223 4.77 0.44 -17.91
C LEU A 223 6.16 0.21 -17.28
N MET A 224 6.35 0.49 -15.99
CA MET A 224 7.62 0.21 -15.30
C MET A 224 7.99 -1.28 -15.37
N PRO A 225 9.28 -1.65 -15.48
CA PRO A 225 9.69 -3.05 -15.49
C PRO A 225 9.16 -3.83 -14.26
N GLU A 226 8.61 -5.02 -14.47
CA GLU A 226 8.04 -5.84 -13.37
C GLU A 226 9.11 -6.53 -12.50
N THR A 227 10.37 -6.47 -12.92
CA THR A 227 11.51 -6.97 -12.13
C THR A 227 12.55 -5.86 -12.06
N PRO A 228 13.09 -5.53 -10.87
CA PRO A 228 14.18 -4.59 -10.78
C PRO A 228 15.38 -5.16 -11.55
N SER A 229 15.84 -4.42 -12.56
CA SER A 229 17.11 -4.64 -13.24
C SER A 229 18.22 -4.33 -12.25
N ILE A 230 18.52 -5.24 -11.33
CA ILE A 230 19.76 -5.19 -10.56
C ILE A 230 20.86 -5.38 -11.60
N PRO A 231 21.74 -4.39 -11.85
CA PRO A 231 22.91 -4.61 -12.68
C PRO A 231 23.67 -5.75 -12.02
N ARG A 232 23.72 -6.91 -12.69
CA ARG A 232 24.63 -7.98 -12.29
C ARG A 232 25.98 -7.31 -12.25
N ALA A 233 26.58 -7.17 -11.07
CA ALA A 233 27.94 -6.70 -10.95
C ALA A 233 28.76 -7.62 -11.83
N GLY A 234 29.10 -7.13 -13.03
CA GLY A 234 29.91 -7.85 -13.98
C GLY A 234 31.13 -8.32 -13.22
N GLN A 235 31.41 -9.61 -13.38
CA GLN A 235 32.62 -10.27 -12.92
C GLN A 235 33.82 -9.40 -13.27
N ARG A 236 34.23 -8.54 -12.33
CA ARG A 236 35.51 -7.86 -12.39
C ARG A 236 36.51 -8.91 -11.98
N ASP A 237 37.00 -9.66 -12.96
CA ASP A 237 38.28 -10.32 -12.85
C ASP A 237 39.30 -9.25 -12.40
N SER A 238 40.10 -9.58 -11.39
CA SER A 238 41.17 -8.78 -10.75
C SER A 238 40.79 -7.82 -9.60
N VAL A 239 40.54 -8.38 -8.39
CA VAL A 239 41.05 -7.82 -7.11
C VAL A 239 41.14 -8.93 -6.05
N PRO A 240 42.20 -8.98 -5.19
CA PRO A 240 42.38 -10.06 -4.23
C PRO A 240 41.35 -10.00 -3.09
N ALA A 241 40.86 -11.17 -2.70
CA ALA A 241 39.88 -11.37 -1.65
C ALA A 241 40.44 -11.01 -0.26
N MET A 242 40.11 -9.82 0.26
CA MET A 242 40.14 -9.64 1.73
C MET A 242 39.27 -8.51 2.32
N LEU A 243 38.56 -7.67 1.55
CA LEU A 243 37.80 -6.53 2.13
C LEU A 243 36.43 -6.26 1.49
N GLN A 244 35.71 -7.28 1.02
CA GLN A 244 34.29 -7.14 0.64
C GLN A 244 33.37 -7.48 1.83
N ARG A 245 33.17 -6.53 2.75
CA ARG A 245 31.96 -6.53 3.60
C ARG A 245 30.91 -5.65 2.91
N SER A 246 30.15 -6.26 2.00
CA SER A 246 29.10 -5.61 1.23
C SER A 246 27.85 -5.29 2.08
N PRO A 247 27.18 -4.14 1.85
CA PRO A 247 25.94 -3.73 2.51
C PRO A 247 24.67 -4.40 1.95
N SER A 248 24.79 -5.62 1.42
CA SER A 248 23.73 -6.29 0.64
C SER A 248 22.81 -7.21 1.46
N LYS A 249 22.76 -7.06 2.79
CA LYS A 249 21.94 -7.94 3.65
C LYS A 249 20.54 -7.41 3.99
N LEU A 250 20.16 -6.20 3.58
CA LEU A 250 18.83 -5.65 3.88
C LEU A 250 17.77 -5.99 2.82
N VAL A 251 18.14 -6.16 1.56
CA VAL A 251 17.19 -6.57 0.49
C VAL A 251 16.86 -8.06 0.57
N GLY A 252 17.75 -8.87 1.16
CA GLY A 252 17.56 -10.31 1.29
C GLY A 252 16.45 -10.73 2.26
N ALA A 253 16.08 -9.87 3.23
CA ALA A 253 15.07 -10.22 4.23
C ALA A 253 13.63 -10.18 3.68
N PHE A 254 13.36 -9.34 2.67
CA PHE A 254 12.04 -9.27 2.01
C PHE A 254 11.93 -10.17 0.77
N ALA A 255 13.06 -10.56 0.17
CA ALA A 255 13.11 -11.45 -0.99
C ALA A 255 13.18 -12.94 -0.63
N ALA A 256 13.44 -13.29 0.64
CA ALA A 256 13.61 -14.68 1.07
C ALA A 256 12.30 -15.50 0.95
N ASP A 257 11.15 -14.90 1.25
CA ASP A 257 9.87 -15.62 1.21
C ASP A 257 9.31 -15.81 -0.21
N THR A 258 9.59 -14.89 -1.14
CA THR A 258 9.25 -15.09 -2.57
C THR A 258 10.14 -16.14 -3.25
N ASN A 259 11.29 -16.48 -2.66
CA ASN A 259 12.23 -17.44 -3.24
C ASN A 259 11.78 -18.91 -3.05
N THR A 260 10.80 -19.18 -2.17
CA THR A 260 10.20 -20.52 -2.05
C THR A 260 9.35 -20.90 -3.28
N ALA A 261 8.75 -19.91 -3.95
CA ALA A 261 8.08 -20.10 -5.24
C ALA A 261 9.07 -20.36 -6.40
N ARG A 262 10.33 -19.93 -6.24
CA ARG A 262 11.34 -19.99 -7.32
C ARG A 262 12.00 -21.36 -7.48
N ARG A 263 11.92 -22.25 -6.48
CA ARG A 263 12.50 -23.61 -6.55
C ARG A 263 11.65 -24.64 -7.29
N LYS A 264 10.42 -24.29 -7.72
CA LYS A 264 9.54 -25.19 -8.49
C LYS A 264 9.56 -24.93 -10.01
N LYS A 265 10.40 -24.00 -10.50
CA LYS A 265 10.49 -23.66 -11.93
C LYS A 265 11.57 -24.49 -12.65
N ALA A 266 11.40 -25.81 -12.63
CA ALA A 266 12.16 -26.74 -13.46
C ALA A 266 11.29 -27.92 -13.94
N SER A 267 9.99 -27.70 -14.20
CA SER A 267 9.18 -28.52 -15.12
C SER A 267 7.76 -27.96 -15.22
N GLY A 268 7.36 -27.45 -16.38
CA GLY A 268 5.95 -27.10 -16.66
C GLY A 268 5.81 -25.84 -17.49
N GLY A 269 5.43 -26.01 -18.77
CA GLY A 269 5.19 -24.94 -19.74
C GLY A 269 3.93 -24.13 -19.46
N GLY A 270 3.93 -23.38 -18.35
CA GLY A 270 2.98 -22.28 -18.14
C GLY A 270 3.49 -20.99 -18.78
N PRO A 271 2.59 -20.06 -19.20
CA PRO A 271 2.98 -18.76 -19.70
C PRO A 271 3.86 -18.02 -18.67
N ALA A 272 4.83 -17.24 -19.17
CA ALA A 272 5.69 -16.46 -18.31
C ALA A 272 4.85 -15.46 -17.50
N VAL A 273 4.96 -15.54 -16.17
CA VAL A 273 4.19 -14.69 -15.24
C VAL A 273 4.56 -13.20 -15.38
N THR A 274 5.80 -12.91 -15.78
CA THR A 274 6.34 -11.56 -15.91
C THR A 274 6.40 -11.13 -17.37
N LEU A 275 5.99 -9.90 -17.67
CA LEU A 275 6.14 -9.28 -19.00
C LEU A 275 7.21 -8.18 -19.01
N THR A 276 7.85 -8.03 -20.16
CA THR A 276 8.73 -6.92 -20.49
C THR A 276 7.94 -5.62 -20.67
N THR A 277 8.63 -4.48 -20.60
CA THR A 277 8.01 -3.17 -20.88
C THR A 277 7.47 -3.09 -22.31
N ASP A 278 8.15 -3.71 -23.29
CA ASP A 278 7.72 -3.69 -24.69
C ASP A 278 6.44 -4.50 -24.91
N GLU A 279 6.31 -5.68 -24.28
CA GLU A 279 5.06 -6.47 -24.31
C GLU A 279 3.90 -5.71 -23.66
N LYS A 280 4.15 -5.04 -22.52
CA LYS A 280 3.12 -4.22 -21.86
C LYS A 280 2.75 -2.99 -22.69
N GLN A 281 3.69 -2.40 -23.41
CA GLN A 281 3.43 -1.33 -24.37
C GLN A 281 2.51 -1.82 -25.49
N GLU A 282 2.74 -3.03 -26.03
CA GLU A 282 1.87 -3.61 -27.05
C GLU A 282 0.45 -3.86 -26.54
N LEU A 283 0.31 -4.33 -25.29
CA LEU A 283 -1.01 -4.50 -24.69
C LEU A 283 -1.74 -3.16 -24.52
N LEU A 284 -1.04 -2.13 -24.05
CA LEU A 284 -1.62 -0.80 -23.85
C LEU A 284 -1.96 -0.11 -25.17
N SER A 285 -1.17 -0.32 -26.23
CA SER A 285 -1.37 0.32 -27.54
C SER A 285 -2.65 -0.16 -28.25
N ARG A 286 -3.20 -1.31 -27.86
CA ARG A 286 -4.53 -1.78 -28.29
C ARG A 286 -5.67 -0.86 -27.83
N HIS A 287 -5.46 -0.10 -26.75
CA HIS A 287 -6.49 0.71 -26.12
C HIS A 287 -6.22 2.23 -26.15
N LEU A 288 -4.96 2.63 -26.34
CA LEU A 288 -4.52 4.02 -26.40
C LEU A 288 -3.54 4.21 -27.58
N SER A 289 -3.73 5.26 -28.38
CA SER A 289 -2.91 5.50 -29.58
C SER A 289 -1.64 6.33 -29.33
N SER A 290 -1.47 6.87 -28.13
CA SER A 290 -0.38 7.79 -27.75
C SER A 290 0.55 7.17 -26.69
N VAL A 291 0.82 5.87 -26.81
CA VAL A 291 1.61 5.14 -25.80
C VAL A 291 3.09 5.45 -25.96
N GLU A 292 3.54 5.73 -27.18
CA GLU A 292 4.91 6.06 -27.52
C GLU A 292 5.41 7.29 -26.77
N ASP A 293 4.57 8.33 -26.65
CA ASP A 293 4.90 9.55 -25.90
C ASP A 293 5.07 9.24 -24.41
N LEU A 294 4.18 8.43 -23.84
CA LEU A 294 4.25 8.01 -22.43
C LEU A 294 5.52 7.20 -22.13
N VAL A 295 5.89 6.29 -23.04
CA VAL A 295 7.12 5.49 -22.91
C VAL A 295 8.36 6.36 -23.05
N LYS A 296 8.36 7.32 -23.98
CA LYS A 296 9.46 8.27 -24.18
C LYS A 296 9.64 9.15 -22.94
N ASP A 297 8.56 9.65 -22.36
CA ASP A 297 8.60 10.44 -21.13
C ASP A 297 9.11 9.63 -19.94
N LEU A 298 8.68 8.37 -19.79
CA LEU A 298 9.18 7.48 -18.73
C LEU A 298 10.69 7.24 -18.84
N ARG A 299 11.20 7.02 -20.06
CA ARG A 299 12.64 6.85 -20.33
C ARG A 299 13.44 8.12 -20.01
N ASN A 300 12.86 9.30 -20.27
CA ASN A 300 13.53 10.59 -20.03
C ASN A 300 13.46 11.03 -18.55
N CYS A 301 12.35 10.77 -17.86
CA CYS A 301 12.10 11.24 -16.50
C CYS A 301 12.75 10.38 -15.42
N ALA A 302 13.11 9.11 -15.70
CA ALA A 302 13.68 8.17 -14.73
C ALA A 302 13.04 8.30 -13.32
N PRO A 303 11.71 8.16 -13.18
CA PRO A 303 10.94 8.70 -12.06
C PRO A 303 11.32 8.17 -10.66
N PHE A 304 12.09 7.09 -10.59
CA PHE A 304 12.56 6.49 -9.32
C PHE A 304 14.09 6.31 -9.24
N GLY A 305 14.85 7.10 -10.01
CA GLY A 305 16.31 7.03 -10.01
C GLY A 305 16.81 5.96 -10.98
N GLY A 306 17.35 6.42 -12.10
CA GLY A 306 17.75 5.59 -13.23
C GLY A 306 18.68 4.43 -12.86
N ALA A 307 18.26 3.24 -13.23
CA ALA A 307 19.15 2.12 -13.50
C ALA A 307 18.59 1.32 -14.69
N VAL A 308 18.54 1.98 -15.84
CA VAL A 308 18.39 1.32 -17.13
C VAL A 308 19.75 1.36 -17.82
N CYS A 309 20.45 0.23 -17.77
CA CYS A 309 21.43 -0.26 -18.75
C CYS A 309 21.64 -1.75 -18.47
#